data_AF-A0A1I4U026-F1
#
_entry.id   AF-A0A1I4U026-F1
#
_cell.length_a   1.000
_cell.length_b   1.000
_cell.length_c   1.000
_cell.angle_alpha   90.00
_cell.angle_beta   90.00
_cell.angle_gamma   90.00
#
_symmetry.space_group_name_H-M   'P 1'
#
loop_
_entity.id
_entity.type
_entity.pdbx_description
1 polymer ?
#
loop_
_entity_poly.entity_id
_entity_poly.type
_entity_poly.pdbx_seq_one_letter_code
_entity_poly.pdbx_strand_id
1 'polypeptide(L)'
;MTYPISFRHKVLSIQEKENLSIAQVAQRFCVGTASVTRWIKTPDPRTTRNKPATKIDMEILAQDIKNHPYAYQYERTNRPRVSACVIVMGSATFHKRQDIKTAFADAGHTLEYLPSYSPRFDDIEPKWAQAKVIRKRE
;
A
#
# COMPACT_ATOMS: atom_id res chain seq x y z
N MET A 1 -3.52 -7.22 11.02
CA MET A 1 -3.87 -8.65 11.10
C MET A 1 -3.82 -9.02 12.58
N THR A 2 -4.97 -9.26 13.24
CA THR A 2 -5.10 -9.22 14.71
C THR A 2 -4.40 -10.36 15.46
N TYR A 3 -4.24 -11.53 14.84
CA TYR A 3 -3.70 -12.73 15.50
C TYR A 3 -2.47 -13.31 14.77
N PRO A 4 -1.34 -13.55 15.48
CA PRO A 4 -0.13 -14.16 14.91
C PRO A 4 -0.37 -15.56 14.31
N ILE A 5 0.46 -15.95 13.35
CA ILE A 5 0.37 -17.26 12.67
C ILE A 5 0.52 -18.44 13.66
N SER A 6 1.46 -18.33 14.59
CA SER A 6 1.71 -19.32 15.64
C SER A 6 0.51 -19.55 16.55
N PHE A 7 -0.22 -18.48 16.87
CA PHE A 7 -1.42 -18.55 17.69
C PHE A 7 -2.54 -19.33 16.97
N ARG A 8 -2.74 -19.08 15.67
CA ARG A 8 -3.76 -19.80 14.87
C ARG A 8 -3.48 -21.28 14.80
N HIS A 9 -2.23 -21.66 14.49
CA HIS A 9 -1.81 -23.06 14.47
C HIS A 9 -1.99 -23.73 15.83
N LYS A 10 -1.68 -23.03 16.92
CA LYS A 10 -1.93 -23.55 18.27
C LYS A 10 -3.41 -23.79 18.54
N VAL A 11 -4.29 -22.85 18.20
CA VAL A 11 -5.74 -23.00 18.37
C VAL A 11 -6.29 -24.18 17.58
N LEU A 12 -5.88 -24.32 16.32
CA LEU A 12 -6.29 -25.45 15.47
C LEU A 12 -5.75 -26.79 16.01
N SER A 13 -4.51 -26.82 16.49
CA SER A 13 -3.93 -28.04 17.09
C SER A 13 -4.68 -28.52 18.34
N ILE A 14 -5.22 -27.58 19.14
CA ILE A 14 -5.99 -27.91 20.35
C ILE A 14 -7.41 -28.33 19.97
N GLN A 15 -8.00 -27.69 18.96
CA GLN A 15 -9.29 -28.08 18.43
C GLN A 15 -9.30 -29.54 17.97
N GLU A 16 -8.28 -29.97 17.22
CA GLU A 16 -8.15 -31.33 16.70
C GLU A 16 -7.87 -32.34 17.84
N LYS A 17 -6.96 -32.01 18.76
CA LYS A 17 -6.63 -32.89 19.89
C LYS A 17 -7.80 -33.17 20.82
N GLU A 18 -8.64 -32.16 21.05
CA GLU A 18 -9.75 -32.25 21.99
C GLU A 18 -11.13 -32.44 21.31
N ASN A 19 -11.15 -32.57 19.97
CA ASN A 19 -12.39 -32.67 19.16
C ASN A 19 -13.46 -31.62 19.50
N LEU A 20 -13.02 -30.38 19.73
CA LEU A 20 -13.90 -29.30 20.15
C LEU A 20 -14.67 -28.72 18.96
N SER A 21 -15.94 -28.36 19.19
CA SER A 21 -16.71 -27.60 18.22
C SER A 21 -16.14 -26.19 18.05
N ILE A 22 -16.39 -25.58 16.89
CA ILE A 22 -15.94 -24.22 16.57
C ILE A 22 -16.40 -23.21 17.63
N ALA A 23 -17.62 -23.36 18.16
CA ALA A 23 -18.17 -22.50 19.19
C ALA A 23 -17.42 -22.64 20.53
N GLN A 24 -17.09 -23.87 20.93
CA GLN A 24 -16.31 -24.13 22.15
C GLN A 24 -14.89 -23.60 22.04
N VAL A 25 -14.24 -23.77 20.88
CA VAL A 25 -12.90 -23.21 20.61
C VAL A 25 -12.94 -21.68 20.65
N ALA A 26 -13.93 -21.07 20.00
CA ALA A 26 -14.14 -19.63 20.00
C ALA A 26 -14.31 -19.07 21.42
N GLN A 27 -15.14 -19.72 22.24
CA GLN A 27 -15.36 -19.35 23.64
C GLN A 27 -14.08 -19.52 24.47
N ARG A 28 -13.37 -20.64 24.34
CA ARG A 28 -12.17 -20.96 25.13
C ARG A 28 -11.02 -19.99 24.87
N PHE A 29 -10.82 -19.59 23.62
CA PHE A 29 -9.74 -18.68 23.23
C PHE A 29 -10.18 -17.23 23.09
N CYS A 30 -11.43 -16.90 23.46
CA CYS A 30 -12.04 -15.58 23.34
C CYS A 30 -11.90 -14.97 21.93
N VAL A 31 -12.10 -15.80 20.90
CA VAL A 31 -12.03 -15.40 19.48
C VAL A 31 -13.41 -15.50 18.85
N GLY A 32 -13.70 -14.67 17.85
CA GLY A 32 -14.95 -14.82 17.08
C GLY A 32 -15.00 -16.15 16.33
N THR A 33 -16.18 -16.79 16.29
CA THR A 33 -16.43 -18.04 15.54
C THR A 33 -16.08 -17.93 14.05
N ALA A 34 -16.32 -16.75 13.46
CA ALA A 34 -15.91 -16.40 12.10
C ALA A 34 -14.39 -16.42 11.89
N SER A 35 -13.59 -16.18 12.94
CA SER A 35 -12.13 -16.24 12.88
C SER A 35 -11.65 -17.68 12.85
N VAL A 36 -12.19 -18.54 13.73
CA VAL A 36 -11.84 -19.97 13.79
C VAL A 36 -12.21 -20.67 12.47
N THR A 37 -13.43 -20.44 11.96
CA THR A 37 -13.85 -20.94 10.63
C THR A 37 -12.92 -20.49 9.49
N ARG A 38 -12.47 -19.22 9.52
CA ARG A 38 -11.53 -18.70 8.52
C ARG A 38 -10.15 -19.36 8.64
N TRP A 39 -9.67 -19.65 9.85
CA TRP A 39 -8.38 -20.31 10.06
C TRP A 39 -8.39 -21.77 9.61
N ILE A 40 -9.52 -22.48 9.76
CA ILE A 40 -9.69 -23.84 9.23
C ILE A 40 -9.51 -23.84 7.70
N LYS A 41 -10.05 -22.84 7.00
CA LYS A 41 -9.88 -22.72 5.54
C LYS A 41 -8.52 -22.16 5.12
N THR A 42 -7.97 -21.24 5.90
CA THR A 42 -6.74 -20.51 5.55
C THR A 42 -6.01 -20.11 6.83
N PRO A 43 -5.16 -20.98 7.39
CA PRO A 43 -4.48 -20.73 8.66
C PRO A 43 -3.46 -19.60 8.52
N ASP A 44 -2.72 -19.59 7.42
CA ASP A 44 -1.68 -18.60 7.18
C ASP A 44 -2.27 -17.30 6.63
N PRO A 45 -1.95 -16.15 7.25
CA PRO A 45 -2.49 -14.88 6.81
C PRO A 45 -1.88 -14.44 5.49
N ARG A 46 -2.71 -13.86 4.61
CA ARG A 46 -2.21 -13.12 3.45
C ARG A 46 -1.42 -11.90 3.91
N THR A 47 -0.12 -11.90 3.65
CA THR A 47 0.79 -10.80 3.99
C THR A 47 0.67 -9.65 2.99
N THR A 48 0.34 -9.96 1.74
CA THR A 48 0.23 -8.98 0.65
C THR A 48 -1.20 -8.94 0.10
N ARG A 49 -1.64 -7.74 -0.25
CA ARG A 49 -2.85 -7.54 -1.05
C ARG A 49 -2.44 -7.52 -2.51
N ASN A 50 -2.94 -8.47 -3.30
CA ASN A 50 -2.85 -8.36 -4.75
C ASN A 50 -3.86 -7.29 -5.22
N LYS A 51 -3.38 -6.06 -5.42
CA LYS A 51 -4.16 -4.96 -6.02
C LYS A 51 -3.41 -4.51 -7.27
N PRO A 52 -4.01 -4.62 -8.47
CA PRO A 52 -3.37 -4.15 -9.69
C PRO A 52 -3.21 -2.62 -9.65
N ALA A 53 -2.19 -2.11 -10.34
CA ALA A 53 -1.96 -0.68 -10.46
C ALA A 53 -3.12 -0.04 -11.23
N THR A 54 -3.95 0.76 -10.56
CA THR A 54 -5.14 1.39 -11.17
C THR A 54 -4.82 2.72 -11.85
N LYS A 55 -3.71 3.37 -11.45
CA LYS A 55 -3.32 4.71 -11.95
C LYS A 55 -2.46 4.65 -13.22
N ILE A 56 -1.94 3.47 -13.55
CA ILE A 56 -0.99 3.28 -14.66
C ILE A 56 -1.53 2.16 -15.53
N ASP A 57 -1.72 2.46 -16.81
CA ASP A 57 -1.97 1.43 -17.80
C ASP A 57 -0.65 0.69 -18.08
N MET A 58 -0.60 -0.56 -17.65
CA MET A 58 0.62 -1.39 -17.74
C MET A 58 0.96 -1.77 -19.18
N GLU A 59 -0.02 -1.83 -20.08
CA GLU A 59 0.17 -2.20 -21.48
C GLU A 59 0.78 -1.01 -22.25
N ILE A 60 0.26 0.20 -22.00
CA ILE A 60 0.83 1.44 -22.55
C ILE A 60 2.26 1.65 -22.05
N LEU A 61 2.52 1.41 -20.75
CA LEU A 61 3.86 1.53 -20.18
C LEU A 61 4.83 0.51 -20.80
N ALA A 62 4.40 -0.74 -20.99
CA ALA A 62 5.24 -1.77 -21.61
C ALA A 62 5.61 -1.40 -23.06
N GLN A 63 4.66 -0.85 -23.83
CA GLN A 63 4.90 -0.40 -25.19
C GLN A 63 5.86 0.80 -25.24
N ASP A 64 5.76 1.75 -24.31
CA ASP A 64 6.70 2.89 -24.19
C ASP A 64 8.12 2.43 -23.85
N ILE A 65 8.28 1.44 -22.96
CA ILE A 65 9.59 0.84 -22.65
C ILE A 65 10.23 0.21 -23.88
N LYS A 66 9.43 -0.49 -24.70
CA LYS A 66 9.91 -1.10 -25.94
C LYS A 66 10.34 -0.07 -26.98
N ASN A 67 9.56 1.01 -27.14
CA ASN A 67 9.83 2.05 -28.13
C ASN A 67 10.97 2.99 -27.70
N HIS A 68 11.15 3.18 -26.39
CA HIS A 68 12.12 4.10 -25.83
C HIS A 68 12.89 3.47 -24.67
N PRO A 69 13.84 2.56 -24.93
CA PRO A 69 14.55 1.82 -23.89
C PRO A 69 15.39 2.74 -22.98
N TYR A 70 15.96 3.82 -23.53
CA TYR A 70 16.85 4.75 -22.82
C TYR A 70 16.17 5.98 -22.23
N ALA A 71 14.84 6.11 -22.39
CA ALA A 71 14.14 7.29 -21.88
C ALA A 71 14.14 7.33 -20.36
N TYR A 72 14.45 8.50 -19.81
CA TYR A 72 14.38 8.77 -18.37
C TYR A 72 12.93 8.80 -17.89
N GLN A 73 12.71 8.55 -16.60
CA GLN A 73 11.37 8.50 -16.01
C GLN A 73 10.56 9.79 -16.24
N TYR A 74 11.19 10.97 -16.19
CA TYR A 74 10.52 12.26 -16.43
C TYR A 74 10.14 12.48 -17.91
N GLU A 75 10.82 11.83 -18.85
CA GLU A 75 10.41 11.85 -20.26
C GLU A 75 9.22 10.91 -20.48
N ARG A 76 9.20 9.79 -19.75
CA ARG A 76 8.13 8.80 -19.76
C ARG A 76 6.88 9.25 -19.00
N THR A 77 6.90 10.30 -18.19
CA THR A 77 5.65 10.84 -17.61
C THR A 77 4.86 11.64 -18.64
N ASN A 78 5.50 12.07 -19.74
CA ASN A 78 4.88 12.93 -20.75
C ASN A 78 4.28 12.14 -21.93
N ARG A 79 4.53 10.81 -22.03
CA ARG A 79 4.11 9.98 -23.18
C ARG A 79 2.84 9.16 -22.89
N PRO A 80 2.77 8.34 -21.84
CA PRO A 80 1.51 7.83 -21.30
C PRO A 80 0.71 8.96 -20.65
N ARG A 81 -0.55 9.11 -21.04
CA ARG A 81 -1.54 9.87 -20.26
C ARG A 81 -1.80 9.12 -18.97
N VAL A 82 -1.08 9.48 -17.91
CA VAL A 82 -1.49 9.14 -16.55
C VAL A 82 -2.86 9.80 -16.34
N SER A 83 -3.85 9.06 -15.86
CA SER A 83 -5.18 9.62 -15.57
C SER A 83 -5.03 10.88 -14.71
N ALA A 84 -5.80 11.93 -14.99
CA ALA A 84 -5.76 13.18 -14.24
C ALA A 84 -5.81 12.89 -12.73
N CYS A 85 -4.80 13.35 -12.00
CA CYS A 85 -4.65 13.04 -10.59
C CYS A 85 -4.37 14.30 -9.77
N VAL A 86 -4.69 14.23 -8.49
CA VAL A 86 -4.33 15.26 -7.52
C VAL A 86 -2.97 14.88 -6.94
N ILE A 87 -2.00 15.78 -7.12
CA ILE A 87 -0.67 15.68 -6.54
C ILE A 87 -0.66 16.53 -5.28
N VAL A 88 -0.33 15.91 -4.15
CA VAL A 88 -0.26 16.57 -2.84
C VAL A 88 1.21 16.72 -2.46
N MET A 89 1.66 17.94 -2.24
CA MET A 89 3.03 18.26 -1.81
C MET A 89 3.07 19.05 -0.52
N GLY A 90 4.21 19.02 0.17
CA GLY A 90 4.47 19.92 1.30
C GLY A 90 4.47 21.39 0.87
N SER A 91 4.19 22.31 1.80
CA SER A 91 4.06 23.75 1.52
C SER A 91 5.38 24.51 1.35
N ALA A 92 6.50 23.79 1.20
CA ALA A 92 7.84 24.36 1.05
C ALA A 92 7.91 25.35 -0.12
N THR A 93 8.69 26.43 0.04
CA THR A 93 8.75 27.55 -0.91
C THR A 93 9.15 27.10 -2.32
N PHE A 94 10.06 26.13 -2.43
CA PHE A 94 10.50 25.60 -3.72
C PHE A 94 9.41 24.81 -4.45
N HIS A 95 8.47 24.15 -3.76
CA HIS A 95 7.33 23.48 -4.40
C HIS A 95 6.29 24.44 -4.99
N LYS A 96 6.35 25.74 -4.62
CA LYS A 96 5.41 26.78 -5.04
C LYS A 96 5.90 27.61 -6.22
N ARG A 97 7.08 27.30 -6.76
CA ARG A 97 7.63 27.95 -7.95
C ARG A 97 6.71 27.77 -9.15
N GLN A 98 6.69 28.76 -10.03
CA GLN A 98 5.76 28.80 -11.16
C GLN A 98 6.05 27.71 -12.21
N ASP A 99 7.32 27.42 -12.45
CA ASP A 99 7.76 26.35 -13.36
C ASP A 99 7.19 24.98 -12.95
N ILE A 100 7.18 24.68 -11.66
CA ILE A 100 6.61 23.44 -11.12
C ILE A 100 5.09 23.41 -11.32
N LYS A 101 4.39 24.52 -11.05
CA LYS A 101 2.93 24.61 -11.25
C LYS A 101 2.55 24.40 -12.72
N THR A 102 3.28 25.04 -13.62
CA THR A 102 3.05 24.93 -15.06
C THR A 102 3.30 23.49 -15.54
N ALA A 103 4.38 22.84 -15.10
CA ALA A 103 4.67 21.46 -15.47
C ALA A 103 3.54 20.49 -15.08
N PHE A 104 2.93 20.66 -13.89
CA PHE A 104 1.79 19.83 -13.49
C PHE A 104 0.50 20.16 -14.24
N ALA A 105 0.24 21.43 -14.53
CA ALA A 105 -0.91 21.84 -15.32
C ALA A 105 -0.84 21.33 -16.76
N ASP A 106 0.33 21.41 -17.40
CA ASP A 106 0.59 20.92 -18.76
C ASP A 106 0.43 19.40 -18.85
N ALA A 107 0.78 18.68 -17.78
CA ALA A 107 0.55 17.25 -17.63
C ALA A 107 -0.91 16.88 -17.30
N GLY A 108 -1.80 17.86 -17.11
CA GLY A 108 -3.21 17.64 -16.78
C GLY A 108 -3.43 17.16 -15.34
N HIS A 109 -2.58 17.58 -14.41
CA HIS A 109 -2.67 17.25 -12.98
C HIS A 109 -3.07 18.46 -12.15
N THR A 110 -3.76 18.21 -11.03
CA THR A 110 -4.09 19.25 -10.05
C THR A 110 -3.06 19.22 -8.93
N LEU A 111 -2.50 20.37 -8.58
CA LEU A 111 -1.52 20.48 -7.49
C LEU A 111 -2.17 21.07 -6.24
N GLU A 112 -2.13 20.31 -5.14
CA GLU A 112 -2.60 20.71 -3.82
C GLU A 112 -1.43 20.75 -2.82
N TYR A 113 -1.49 21.67 -1.86
CA TYR A 113 -0.47 21.80 -0.82
C TYR A 113 -1.02 21.44 0.54
N LEU A 114 -0.24 20.68 1.32
CA LEU A 114 -0.57 20.37 2.70
C LEU A 114 -0.62 21.66 3.56
N PRO A 115 -1.53 21.74 4.55
CA PRO A 115 -1.51 22.82 5.53
C PRO A 115 -0.20 22.79 6.32
N SER A 116 0.26 23.95 6.77
CA SER A 116 1.44 24.02 7.65
C SER A 116 1.25 23.14 8.88
N TYR A 117 2.25 22.32 9.19
CA TYR A 117 2.28 21.42 10.36
C TYR A 117 1.01 20.58 10.52
N SER A 118 0.72 19.76 9.51
CA SER A 118 -0.38 18.79 9.53
C SER A 118 0.10 17.33 9.48
N PRO A 119 0.73 16.80 10.55
CA PRO A 119 1.24 15.42 10.60
C PRO A 119 0.16 14.37 10.32
N ARG A 120 -1.10 14.69 10.62
CA ARG A 120 -2.25 13.80 10.40
C ARG A 120 -2.57 13.57 8.92
N PHE A 121 -2.08 14.43 8.02
CA PHE A 121 -2.35 14.37 6.58
C PHE A 121 -1.13 13.95 5.76
N ASP A 122 -0.04 13.51 6.41
CA ASP A 122 1.19 13.11 5.73
C ASP A 122 1.35 11.58 5.67
N ASP A 123 0.59 10.96 4.77
CA ASP A 123 0.62 9.50 4.54
C ASP A 123 1.99 8.99 4.03
N ILE A 124 2.93 9.89 3.69
CA ILE A 124 4.29 9.53 3.28
C ILE A 124 5.22 9.26 4.47
N GLU A 125 4.93 9.79 5.66
CA GLU A 125 5.79 9.61 6.84
C GLU A 125 5.97 8.14 7.24
N PRO A 126 4.92 7.30 7.28
CA PRO A 126 5.06 5.86 7.55
C PRO A 126 5.97 5.15 6.52
N LYS A 127 5.96 5.60 5.25
CA LYS A 127 6.83 5.07 4.20
C LYS A 127 8.29 5.44 4.44
N TRP A 128 8.56 6.69 4.81
CA TRP A 128 9.91 7.13 5.19
C TRP A 128 10.43 6.43 6.44
N ALA A 129 9.57 6.16 7.43
CA ALA A 129 9.93 5.38 8.60
C ALA A 129 10.41 3.97 8.21
N GLN A 130 9.69 3.30 7.30
CA GLN A 130 10.10 1.99 6.76
C GLN A 130 11.46 2.06 6.05
N ALA A 131 11.65 3.03 5.15
CA ALA A 131 12.91 3.21 4.43
C ALA A 131 14.10 3.48 5.37
N LYS A 132 13.91 4.31 6.40
CA LYS A 132 14.92 4.58 7.43
C LYS A 132 15.29 3.33 8.23
N VAL A 133 14.33 2.44 8.51
CA VAL A 133 14.59 1.16 9.17
C VAL A 133 15.42 0.23 8.30
N ILE A 134 15.14 0.16 7.00
CA ILE A 134 15.93 -0.64 6.04
C ILE A 134 17.37 -0.13 6.01
N ARG A 135 17.57 1.18 5.81
CA ARG A 135 18.90 1.80 5.79
C ARG A 135 19.72 1.57 7.06
N LYS A 136 19.07 1.45 8.23
CA LYS A 136 19.78 1.18 9.50
C LYS A 136 20.24 -0.27 9.66
N ARG A 137 19.71 -1.19 8.85
CA ARG A 137 20.07 -2.62 8.86
C ARG A 137 21.20 -2.94 7.89
N GLU A 138 21.43 -2.07 6.92
CA GLU A 138 22.60 -2.05 6.03
C GLU A 138 23.80 -1.41 6.77
#